data_AF-A0A382W147-F1
#
_entry.id   AF-A0A382W147-F1
#
_cell.length_a   1.000
_cell.length_b   1.000
_cell.length_c   1.000
_cell.angle_alpha   90.00
_cell.angle_beta   90.00
_cell.angle_gamma   90.00
#
_symmetry.space_group_name_H-M   'P 1'
#
loop_
_entity.id
_entity.type
_entity.pdbx_description
1 polymer ?
#
loop_
_entity_poly.entity_id
_entity_poly.type
_entity_poly.pdbx_seq_one_letter_code
_entity_poly.pdbx_strand_id
1 'polypeptide(L)'
;MTTVSLSLQEIFDLAKKALLANGCDEETAIILSDLIMKAERDGSLSHGLFRLPAYISGLKSGKINGKARPEIKKISPSVIKVLGNNCLAPMILNKSIPELIKAAKENGVAVLAINNSHHMAAMWPETEAIAEQGLVAFACTSYKPAVAPAGAIKPLYGTNPISFAWPRKKKTPVVYDMATAAMAMGEVQVAKREGHKVPLGT
;
A
#
# COMPACT_ATOMS: atom_id res chain seq x y z
N MET A 1 -20.82 -18.10 -11.34
CA MET A 1 -19.70 -17.33 -11.92
C MET A 1 -18.66 -18.34 -12.37
N THR A 2 -18.08 -18.16 -13.56
CA THR A 2 -16.96 -18.97 -14.02
C THR A 2 -15.66 -18.30 -13.59
N THR A 3 -14.76 -19.03 -12.94
CA THR A 3 -13.43 -18.54 -12.57
C THR A 3 -12.44 -18.79 -13.71
N VAL A 4 -11.52 -17.86 -13.93
CA VAL A 4 -10.43 -17.99 -14.91
C VAL A 4 -9.10 -17.95 -14.15
N SER A 5 -8.22 -18.91 -14.43
CA SER A 5 -6.86 -18.92 -13.89
C SER A 5 -5.97 -17.98 -14.69
N LEU A 6 -5.21 -17.13 -13.99
CA LEU A 6 -4.21 -16.24 -14.58
C LEU A 6 -2.86 -16.51 -13.92
N SER A 7 -1.81 -16.54 -14.72
CA SER A 7 -0.43 -16.47 -14.24
C SER A 7 -0.12 -15.10 -13.64
N LEU A 8 0.92 -15.02 -12.81
CA LEU A 8 1.38 -13.74 -12.24
C LEU A 8 1.73 -12.72 -13.33
N GLN A 9 2.34 -13.19 -14.42
CA GLN A 9 2.67 -12.33 -15.57
C GLN A 9 1.41 -11.78 -16.25
N GLU A 10 0.38 -12.61 -16.46
CA GLU A 10 -0.89 -12.15 -17.01
C GLU A 10 -1.59 -11.13 -16.09
N ILE A 11 -1.52 -11.32 -14.77
CA ILE A 11 -2.03 -10.36 -13.78
C ILE A 11 -1.30 -9.02 -13.90
N PHE A 12 0.04 -9.05 -13.97
CA PHE A 12 0.86 -7.85 -14.14
C PHE A 12 0.52 -7.13 -15.45
N ASP A 13 0.49 -7.84 -16.58
CA ASP A 13 0.25 -7.26 -17.90
C ASP A 13 -1.17 -6.69 -18.02
N LEU A 14 -2.16 -7.38 -17.45
CA LEU A 14 -3.54 -6.89 -17.39
C LEU A 14 -3.64 -5.58 -16.60
N ALA A 15 -3.07 -5.54 -15.39
CA ALA A 15 -3.07 -4.35 -14.55
C ALA A 15 -2.34 -3.20 -15.23
N LYS A 16 -1.16 -3.45 -15.81
CA LYS A 16 -0.33 -2.45 -16.49
C LYS A 16 -1.07 -1.86 -17.68
N LYS A 17 -1.62 -2.70 -18.55
CA LYS A 17 -2.40 -2.27 -19.72
C LYS A 17 -3.59 -1.39 -19.31
N ALA A 18 -4.31 -1.79 -18.26
CA ALA A 18 -5.45 -1.02 -17.77
C ALA A 18 -5.02 0.34 -17.19
N LEU A 19 -3.93 0.39 -16.42
CA LEU A 19 -3.42 1.64 -15.83
C LEU A 19 -2.91 2.63 -16.89
N LEU A 20 -2.16 2.15 -17.88
CA LEU A 20 -1.69 2.96 -19.00
C LEU A 20 -2.86 3.56 -19.79
N ALA A 21 -3.87 2.74 -20.10
CA ALA A 21 -5.07 3.20 -20.81
C ALA A 21 -5.89 4.23 -20.02
N ASN A 22 -5.64 4.41 -18.72
CA ASN A 22 -6.40 5.29 -17.84
C ASN A 22 -5.56 6.40 -17.21
N GLY A 23 -4.40 6.74 -17.80
CA GLY A 23 -3.69 7.98 -17.50
C GLY A 23 -2.45 7.85 -16.61
N CYS A 24 -2.04 6.63 -16.24
CA CYS A 24 -0.70 6.43 -15.70
C CYS A 24 0.37 6.58 -16.78
N ASP A 25 1.57 7.05 -16.39
CA ASP A 25 2.77 6.81 -17.17
C ASP A 25 3.31 5.38 -16.97
N GLU A 26 4.30 5.02 -17.78
CA GLU A 26 4.91 3.68 -17.79
C GLU A 26 5.46 3.28 -16.42
N GLU A 27 6.17 4.19 -15.76
CA GLU A 27 6.79 3.93 -14.46
C GLU A 27 5.74 3.67 -13.37
N THR A 28 4.72 4.53 -13.28
CA THR A 28 3.62 4.36 -12.32
C THR A 28 2.84 3.09 -12.58
N ALA A 29 2.59 2.78 -13.86
CA ALA A 29 1.88 1.56 -14.25
C ALA A 29 2.67 0.31 -13.85
N ILE A 30 4.00 0.28 -14.07
CA ILE A 30 4.86 -0.85 -13.66
C ILE A 30 4.83 -1.02 -12.14
N ILE A 31 5.07 0.04 -11.37
CA ILE A 31 5.13 -0.01 -9.91
C ILE A 31 3.81 -0.53 -9.33
N LEU A 32 2.69 0.00 -9.80
CA LEU A 32 1.38 -0.39 -9.27
C LEU A 32 0.97 -1.81 -9.71
N SER A 33 1.37 -2.24 -10.91
CA SER A 33 1.08 -3.60 -11.40
C SER A 33 1.90 -4.65 -10.68
N ASP A 34 3.16 -4.37 -10.34
CA ASP A 34 3.99 -5.23 -9.50
C ASP A 34 3.38 -5.42 -8.11
N LEU A 35 2.90 -4.33 -7.50
CA LEU A 35 2.21 -4.40 -6.22
C LEU A 35 0.92 -5.23 -6.27
N ILE A 36 0.10 -5.03 -7.31
CA ILE A 36 -1.12 -5.82 -7.53
C ILE A 36 -0.77 -7.31 -7.70
N MET A 37 0.24 -7.61 -8.51
CA MET A 37 0.70 -8.97 -8.73
C MET A 37 1.21 -9.64 -7.44
N LYS A 38 1.99 -8.93 -6.62
CA LYS A 38 2.45 -9.40 -5.31
C LYS A 38 1.29 -9.68 -4.36
N ALA A 39 0.32 -8.76 -4.31
CA ALA A 39 -0.87 -8.95 -3.48
C ALA A 39 -1.69 -10.19 -3.90
N GLU A 40 -1.82 -10.46 -5.20
CA GLU A 40 -2.45 -11.69 -5.71
C GLU A 40 -1.63 -12.94 -5.38
N ARG A 41 -0.31 -12.92 -5.62
CA ARG A 41 0.63 -14.02 -5.32
C ARG A 41 0.50 -14.50 -3.87
N ASP A 42 0.40 -13.55 -2.94
CA ASP A 42 0.46 -13.81 -1.51
C ASP A 42 -0.92 -13.87 -0.83
N GLY A 43 -2.00 -13.93 -1.63
CA GLY A 43 -3.36 -14.12 -1.12
C GLY A 43 -4.01 -12.88 -0.49
N SER A 44 -3.38 -11.70 -0.59
CA SER A 44 -3.93 -10.42 -0.16
C SER A 44 -4.93 -9.85 -1.18
N LEU A 45 -5.95 -10.63 -1.54
CA LEU A 45 -6.85 -10.37 -2.68
C LEU A 45 -7.56 -9.00 -2.61
N SER A 46 -7.84 -8.50 -1.40
CA SER A 46 -8.44 -7.16 -1.22
C SER A 46 -7.53 -5.99 -1.64
N HIS A 47 -6.26 -6.26 -1.93
CA HIS A 47 -5.26 -5.30 -2.40
C HIS A 47 -4.69 -5.64 -3.79
N GLY A 48 -5.10 -6.78 -4.37
CA GLY A 48 -4.76 -7.20 -5.74
C GLY A 48 -5.66 -6.58 -6.82
N LEU A 49 -6.05 -7.38 -7.82
CA LEU A 49 -6.90 -6.98 -8.95
C LEU A 49 -8.25 -6.44 -8.50
N PHE A 50 -8.76 -6.86 -7.34
CA PHE A 50 -9.95 -6.27 -6.71
C PHE A 50 -9.86 -4.74 -6.61
N ARG A 51 -8.65 -4.20 -6.38
CA ARG A 51 -8.43 -2.77 -6.18
C ARG A 51 -8.28 -1.98 -7.48
N LEU A 52 -7.96 -2.65 -8.59
CA LEU A 52 -7.69 -2.02 -9.89
C LEU A 52 -8.83 -1.08 -10.37
N PRO A 53 -10.13 -1.44 -10.30
CA PRO A 53 -11.21 -0.53 -10.67
C PRO A 53 -11.23 0.77 -9.85
N ALA A 54 -10.88 0.70 -8.55
CA ALA A 54 -10.83 1.88 -7.69
C ALA A 54 -9.67 2.81 -8.06
N TYR A 55 -8.51 2.25 -8.43
CA TYR A 55 -7.40 3.04 -8.97
C TYR A 55 -7.78 3.75 -10.28
N ILE A 56 -8.42 3.03 -11.21
CA ILE A 56 -8.90 3.60 -12.47
C ILE A 56 -9.93 4.72 -12.22
N SER A 57 -10.87 4.52 -11.30
CA SER A 57 -11.83 5.58 -10.93
C SER A 57 -11.12 6.81 -10.36
N GLY A 58 -10.13 6.62 -9.49
CA GLY A 58 -9.31 7.70 -8.95
C GLY A 58 -8.55 8.47 -10.03
N LEU A 59 -7.96 7.77 -11.00
CA LEU A 59 -7.27 8.36 -12.15
C LEU A 59 -8.23 9.16 -13.04
N LYS A 60 -9.37 8.57 -13.43
CA LYS A 60 -10.38 9.23 -14.28
C LYS A 60 -10.96 10.49 -13.63
N SER A 61 -11.12 10.49 -12.31
CA SER A 61 -11.64 11.65 -11.57
C SER A 61 -10.62 12.78 -11.39
N GLY A 62 -9.35 12.57 -11.72
CA GLY A 62 -8.25 13.50 -11.43
C GLY A 62 -7.83 13.54 -9.96
N LYS A 63 -8.49 12.76 -9.08
CA LYS A 63 -8.07 12.62 -7.69
C LYS A 63 -6.67 12.05 -7.58
N ILE A 64 -6.33 11.09 -8.43
CA ILE A 64 -4.99 10.51 -8.55
C ILE A 64 -4.35 11.05 -9.83
N ASN A 65 -3.13 11.57 -9.72
CA ASN A 65 -2.34 11.91 -10.89
C ASN A 65 -1.32 10.79 -11.18
N GLY A 66 -1.62 9.96 -12.18
CA GLY A 66 -0.78 8.83 -12.60
C GLY A 66 0.55 9.22 -13.27
N LYS A 67 0.85 10.51 -13.38
CA LYS A 67 2.11 11.06 -13.92
C LYS A 67 2.83 11.98 -12.92
N ALA A 68 2.24 12.21 -11.75
CA ALA A 68 2.86 13.04 -10.73
C ALA A 68 4.14 12.38 -10.18
N ARG A 69 5.00 13.19 -9.58
CA ARG A 69 6.18 12.73 -8.85
C ARG A 69 6.24 13.37 -7.46
N PRO A 70 6.72 12.63 -6.45
CA PRO A 70 6.90 13.17 -5.11
C PRO A 70 8.04 14.18 -5.06
N GLU A 71 7.93 15.16 -4.16
CA GLU A 71 9.05 16.00 -3.74
C GLU A 71 9.67 15.41 -2.48
N ILE A 72 10.92 14.97 -2.59
CA ILE A 72 11.66 14.34 -1.49
C ILE A 72 12.61 15.37 -0.90
N LYS A 73 12.51 15.60 0.41
CA LYS A 73 13.36 16.56 1.14
C LYS A 73 13.95 15.89 2.38
N LYS A 74 15.28 15.77 2.41
CA LYS A 74 16.01 15.42 3.64
C LYS A 74 16.04 16.66 4.54
N ILE A 75 15.38 16.58 5.70
CA ILE A 75 15.30 17.71 6.65
C ILE A 75 16.26 17.55 7.83
N SER A 76 16.79 16.34 8.05
CA SER A 76 17.91 16.04 8.93
C SER A 76 18.61 14.75 8.46
N PRO A 77 19.77 14.35 9.03
CA PRO A 77 20.46 13.10 8.66
C PRO A 77 19.54 11.86 8.66
N SER A 78 18.60 11.80 9.61
CA SER A 78 17.70 10.68 9.83
C SER A 78 16.24 10.96 9.48
N VAL A 79 15.87 12.12 8.95
CA VAL A 79 14.46 12.44 8.64
C VAL A 79 14.30 12.92 7.21
N ILE A 80 13.47 12.19 6.45
CA ILE A 80 13.10 12.47 5.08
C ILE A 80 11.61 12.82 5.07
N LYS A 81 11.28 14.03 4.60
CA LYS A 81 9.90 14.46 4.38
C LYS A 81 9.58 14.37 2.90
N VAL A 82 8.41 13.82 2.58
CA VAL A 82 7.95 13.70 1.19
C VAL A 82 6.57 14.34 1.03
N LEU A 83 6.47 15.24 0.06
CA LEU A 83 5.20 15.75 -0.43
C LEU A 83 4.79 14.94 -1.67
N GLY A 84 3.67 14.23 -1.56
CA GLY A 84 3.22 13.27 -2.56
C GLY A 84 2.60 13.89 -3.81
N ASN A 85 2.20 15.16 -3.80
CA ASN A 85 1.64 15.84 -4.99
C ASN A 85 0.54 15.05 -5.72
N ASN A 86 -0.37 14.43 -4.97
CA ASN A 86 -1.43 13.55 -5.48
C ASN A 86 -0.93 12.28 -6.21
N CYS A 87 0.31 11.86 -5.95
CA CYS A 87 0.81 10.55 -6.37
C CYS A 87 0.12 9.41 -5.60
N LEU A 88 0.13 8.25 -6.25
CA LEU A 88 -0.06 6.97 -5.57
C LEU A 88 1.09 6.73 -4.58
N ALA A 89 0.76 6.25 -3.37
CA ALA A 89 1.78 5.94 -2.38
C ALA A 89 2.85 4.95 -2.85
N PRO A 90 2.54 3.90 -3.65
CA PRO A 90 3.57 3.03 -4.24
C PRO A 90 4.64 3.78 -5.05
N MET A 91 4.27 4.81 -5.82
CA MET A 91 5.24 5.67 -6.52
C MET A 91 6.11 6.43 -5.52
N ILE A 92 5.50 6.94 -4.45
CA ILE A 92 6.23 7.67 -3.40
C ILE A 92 7.26 6.76 -2.73
N LEU A 93 6.83 5.56 -2.31
CA LEU A 93 7.66 4.59 -1.62
C LEU A 93 8.81 4.09 -2.50
N ASN A 94 8.52 3.76 -3.76
CA ASN A 94 9.54 3.39 -4.75
C ASN A 94 10.67 4.43 -4.86
N LYS A 95 10.33 5.72 -4.83
CA LYS A 95 11.31 6.82 -4.92
C LYS A 95 12.02 7.16 -3.61
N SER A 96 11.44 6.83 -2.46
CA SER A 96 11.92 7.33 -1.16
C SER A 96 12.49 6.26 -0.23
N ILE A 97 12.11 4.99 -0.38
CA ILE A 97 12.65 3.88 0.41
C ILE A 97 14.17 3.70 0.23
N PRO A 98 14.77 3.83 -0.97
CA PRO A 98 16.23 3.76 -1.11
C PRO A 98 16.96 4.80 -0.25
N GLU A 99 16.46 6.04 -0.21
CA GLU A 99 17.00 7.11 0.64
C GLU A 99 16.79 6.82 2.13
N LEU A 100 15.63 6.26 2.51
CA LEU A 100 15.34 5.84 3.88
C LEU A 100 16.31 4.76 4.36
N ILE A 101 16.52 3.72 3.55
CA ILE A 101 17.46 2.63 3.84
C ILE A 101 18.88 3.17 3.99
N LYS A 102 19.30 4.04 3.07
CA LYS A 102 20.62 4.68 3.14
C LYS A 102 20.79 5.46 4.44
N ALA A 103 19.84 6.34 4.77
CA ALA A 103 19.87 7.13 5.99
C ALA A 103 19.85 6.24 7.25
N ALA A 104 19.08 5.15 7.27
CA ALA A 104 19.06 4.23 8.40
C ALA A 104 20.40 3.50 8.59
N LYS A 105 21.06 3.07 7.50
CA LYS A 105 22.38 2.43 7.56
C LYS A 105 23.47 3.39 8.03
N GLU A 106 23.41 4.65 7.61
CA GLU A 106 24.38 5.69 7.99
C GLU A 106 24.21 6.15 9.45
N ASN A 107 22.97 6.26 9.93
CA ASN A 107 22.66 6.93 11.20
C ASN A 107 22.07 5.99 12.28
N GLY A 108 21.93 4.70 12.01
CA GLY A 108 21.30 3.71 12.88
C GLY A 108 19.76 3.70 12.84
N VAL A 109 19.13 4.86 12.62
CA VAL A 109 17.68 5.01 12.46
C VAL A 109 17.36 6.10 11.44
N ALA A 110 16.26 5.93 10.71
CA ALA A 110 15.70 6.98 9.87
C ALA A 110 14.17 6.89 9.80
N VAL A 111 13.53 8.04 9.52
CA VAL A 111 12.08 8.20 9.43
C VAL A 111 11.73 8.83 8.08
N LEU A 112 10.72 8.26 7.42
CA LEU A 112 10.11 8.77 6.22
C LEU A 112 8.70 9.30 6.54
N ALA A 113 8.51 10.62 6.45
CA ALA A 113 7.22 11.27 6.69
C ALA A 113 6.58 11.66 5.35
N ILE A 114 5.48 10.99 4.98
CA ILE A 114 4.78 11.20 3.71
C ILE A 114 3.49 12.00 3.95
N ASN A 115 3.29 13.06 3.16
CA ASN A 115 2.05 13.84 3.14
C ASN A 115 1.48 13.92 1.71
N ASN A 116 0.18 14.19 1.57
CA ASN A 116 -0.49 14.40 0.28
C ASN A 116 -0.32 13.23 -0.72
N SER A 117 -0.50 12.00 -0.24
CA SER A 117 -0.46 10.76 -1.04
C SER A 117 -1.86 10.15 -1.20
N HIS A 118 -2.02 9.29 -2.22
CA HIS A 118 -3.22 8.48 -2.41
C HIS A 118 -2.94 7.01 -2.19
N HIS A 119 -3.72 6.42 -1.28
CA HIS A 119 -3.84 4.98 -0.99
C HIS A 119 -2.52 4.22 -0.79
N MET A 120 -2.23 3.86 0.46
CA MET A 120 -1.01 3.13 0.85
C MET A 120 -0.97 1.66 0.40
N ALA A 121 -2.08 1.12 -0.12
CA ALA A 121 -2.23 -0.30 -0.44
C ALA A 121 -1.88 -1.21 0.74
N ALA A 122 -1.51 -2.47 0.47
CA ALA A 122 -0.88 -3.32 1.48
C ALA A 122 0.51 -2.75 1.81
N MET A 123 0.88 -2.72 3.09
CA MET A 123 2.15 -2.15 3.55
C MET A 123 3.24 -3.20 3.72
N TRP A 124 2.87 -4.48 3.85
CA TRP A 124 3.83 -5.57 4.00
C TRP A 124 4.91 -5.62 2.91
N PRO A 125 4.65 -5.37 1.59
CA PRO A 125 5.69 -5.51 0.57
C PRO A 125 6.86 -4.56 0.80
N GLU A 126 6.57 -3.37 1.29
CA GLU A 126 7.54 -2.30 1.48
C GLU A 126 8.33 -2.51 2.77
N THR A 127 7.64 -2.89 3.86
CA THR A 127 8.32 -3.26 5.11
C THR A 127 9.16 -4.52 4.95
N GLU A 128 8.69 -5.51 4.18
CA GLU A 128 9.45 -6.71 3.84
C GLU A 128 10.73 -6.36 3.08
N ALA A 129 10.62 -5.55 2.01
CA ALA A 129 11.77 -5.12 1.23
C ALA A 129 12.83 -4.38 2.06
N ILE A 130 12.41 -3.57 3.04
CA ILE A 130 13.33 -2.94 3.99
C ILE A 130 13.99 -3.99 4.89
N ALA A 131 13.25 -4.98 5.37
CA ALA A 131 13.79 -6.05 6.21
C ALA A 131 14.72 -7.02 5.48
N GLU A 132 14.51 -7.24 4.18
CA GLU A 132 15.45 -7.98 3.33
C GLU A 132 16.83 -7.29 3.24
N GLN A 133 16.89 -5.97 3.48
CA GLN A 133 18.13 -5.20 3.56
C GLN A 133 18.82 -5.28 4.94
N GLY A 134 18.32 -6.12 5.85
CA GLY A 134 18.87 -6.31 7.19
C GLY A 134 18.46 -5.24 8.20
N LEU A 135 17.40 -4.48 7.92
CA LEU A 135 16.88 -3.42 8.79
C LEU A 135 15.55 -3.84 9.45
N VAL A 136 15.21 -3.22 10.58
CA VAL A 136 13.85 -3.33 11.13
C VAL A 136 12.99 -2.25 10.47
N ALA A 137 11.76 -2.61 10.08
CA ALA A 137 10.82 -1.68 9.47
C ALA A 137 9.55 -1.55 10.31
N PHE A 138 9.04 -0.32 10.41
CA PHE A 138 7.73 -0.01 10.98
C PHE A 138 7.05 1.02 10.08
N ALA A 139 5.79 0.79 9.72
CA ALA A 139 4.99 1.68 8.90
C ALA A 139 3.57 1.80 9.47
N CYS A 140 3.00 2.99 9.35
CA CYS A 140 1.61 3.24 9.68
C CYS A 140 1.04 4.32 8.76
N THR A 141 -0.27 4.31 8.55
CA THR A 141 -0.95 5.35 7.79
C THR A 141 -2.35 5.62 8.36
N SER A 142 -2.89 6.81 8.08
CA SER A 142 -4.26 7.17 8.42
C SER A 142 -5.17 7.08 7.19
N TYR A 143 -6.43 6.70 7.38
CA TYR A 143 -7.44 6.64 6.32
C TYR A 143 -8.69 7.46 6.66
N LYS A 144 -9.62 7.59 5.70
CA LYS A 144 -10.89 8.29 5.91
C LYS A 144 -11.73 7.62 7.03
N PRO A 145 -12.59 8.36 7.74
CA PRO A 145 -13.44 7.81 8.80
C PRO A 145 -14.25 6.58 8.35
N ALA A 146 -14.09 5.49 9.09
CA ALA A 146 -14.72 4.18 8.86
C ALA A 146 -14.90 3.37 10.17
N VAL A 147 -14.15 3.71 11.23
CA VAL A 147 -14.11 2.99 12.50
C VAL A 147 -14.58 3.92 13.62
N ALA A 148 -15.51 3.45 14.44
CA ALA A 148 -15.96 4.18 15.63
C ALA A 148 -14.97 3.94 16.79
N PRO A 149 -14.54 4.99 17.51
CA PRO A 149 -13.80 4.84 18.76
C PRO A 149 -14.58 4.00 19.79
N ALA A 150 -13.88 3.35 20.72
CA ALA A 150 -14.53 2.63 21.80
C ALA A 150 -15.50 3.55 22.58
N GLY A 151 -16.75 3.10 22.75
CA GLY A 151 -17.82 3.88 23.40
C GLY A 151 -18.54 4.87 22.48
N ALA A 152 -18.12 5.03 21.22
CA ALA A 152 -18.79 5.86 20.24
C ALA A 152 -19.61 5.02 19.24
N ILE A 153 -20.57 5.66 18.57
CA ILE A 153 -21.42 5.05 17.52
C ILE A 153 -21.21 5.68 16.14
N LYS A 154 -20.39 6.74 16.04
CA LYS A 154 -20.09 7.42 14.79
C LYS A 154 -18.64 7.15 14.39
N PRO A 155 -18.34 6.93 13.09
CA PRO A 155 -16.98 6.72 12.63
C PRO A 155 -16.14 7.99 12.78
N LEU A 156 -14.90 7.83 13.24
CA LEU A 156 -13.91 8.90 13.36
C LEU A 156 -12.57 8.50 12.73
N TYR A 157 -12.07 7.31 13.06
CA TYR A 157 -10.80 6.81 12.55
C TYR A 157 -10.99 6.09 11.23
N GLY A 158 -9.94 6.02 10.41
CA GLY A 158 -9.86 5.01 9.37
C GLY A 158 -9.50 3.64 9.94
N THR A 159 -9.33 2.64 9.08
CA THR A 159 -8.79 1.33 9.47
C THR A 159 -7.30 1.39 9.87
N ASN A 160 -6.66 2.54 9.64
CA ASN A 160 -5.36 2.99 10.13
C ASN A 160 -4.36 1.84 10.38
N PRO A 161 -3.88 1.16 9.31
CA PRO A 161 -3.11 -0.04 9.48
C PRO A 161 -1.72 0.24 10.05
N ILE A 162 -1.11 -0.81 10.59
CA ILE A 162 0.27 -0.86 11.07
C ILE A 162 0.93 -2.08 10.43
N SER A 163 2.13 -1.87 9.87
CA SER A 163 2.99 -2.93 9.37
C SER A 163 4.36 -2.88 10.05
N PHE A 164 4.95 -4.05 10.26
CA PHE A 164 6.27 -4.20 10.84
C PHE A 164 6.96 -5.41 10.23
N ALA A 165 8.27 -5.26 10.05
CA ALA A 165 9.10 -6.36 9.58
C ALA A 165 10.40 -6.45 10.38
N TRP A 166 10.76 -7.68 10.72
CA TRP A 166 11.99 -8.03 11.42
C TRP A 166 12.89 -8.90 10.55
N PRO A 167 14.16 -8.51 10.33
CA PRO A 167 15.09 -9.24 9.48
C PRO A 167 15.52 -10.55 10.14
N ARG A 168 15.68 -11.61 9.34
CA ARG A 168 16.25 -12.89 9.80
C ARG A 168 17.42 -13.29 8.92
N LYS A 169 18.59 -13.53 9.52
CA LYS A 169 19.80 -13.91 8.79
C LYS A 169 19.54 -15.18 7.95
N LYS A 170 19.70 -15.08 6.63
CA LYS A 170 19.50 -16.17 5.65
C LYS A 170 18.09 -16.79 5.65
N LYS A 171 17.07 -16.07 6.11
CA LYS A 171 15.67 -16.51 6.10
C LYS A 171 14.78 -15.35 5.67
N THR A 172 13.58 -15.64 5.18
CA THR A 172 12.56 -14.61 4.90
C THR A 172 12.30 -13.78 6.17
N PRO A 173 12.08 -12.46 6.09
CA PRO A 173 11.69 -11.66 7.25
C PRO A 173 10.45 -12.20 7.99
N VAL A 174 10.30 -11.81 9.26
CA VAL A 174 9.00 -11.92 9.94
C VAL A 174 8.26 -10.63 9.65
N VAL A 175 7.10 -10.71 9.01
CA VAL A 175 6.30 -9.53 8.63
C VAL A 175 4.91 -9.68 9.22
N TYR A 176 4.39 -8.62 9.82
CA TYR A 176 2.97 -8.48 10.13
C TYR A 176 2.45 -7.19 9.50
N ASP A 177 1.25 -7.24 8.94
CA ASP A 177 0.54 -6.08 8.38
C ASP A 177 -0.94 -6.24 8.70
N MET A 178 -1.47 -5.30 9.47
CA MET A 178 -2.84 -5.39 9.99
C MET A 178 -3.55 -4.05 9.96
N ALA A 179 -4.85 -4.07 9.68
CA ALA A 179 -5.73 -2.99 10.08
C ALA A 179 -5.80 -2.90 11.61
N THR A 180 -6.01 -1.72 12.17
CA THR A 180 -6.33 -1.54 13.59
C THR A 180 -7.82 -1.69 13.88
N ALA A 181 -8.64 -1.80 12.83
CA ALA A 181 -10.04 -2.20 12.91
C ALA A 181 -10.19 -3.72 13.13
N ALA A 182 -11.36 -4.16 13.58
CA ALA A 182 -11.67 -5.58 13.75
C ALA A 182 -11.61 -6.38 12.43
N MET A 183 -11.85 -5.73 11.29
CA MET A 183 -11.69 -6.29 9.95
C MET A 183 -11.26 -5.20 8.97
N ALA A 184 -10.52 -5.55 7.92
CA ALA A 184 -10.20 -4.58 6.88
C ALA A 184 -11.46 -4.22 6.08
N MET A 185 -11.64 -2.92 5.77
CA MET A 185 -12.77 -2.47 4.94
C MET A 185 -12.81 -3.14 3.56
N GLY A 186 -11.65 -3.51 3.02
CA GLY A 186 -11.56 -4.28 1.77
C GLY A 186 -12.19 -5.67 1.88
N GLU A 187 -12.01 -6.36 3.01
CA GLU A 187 -12.59 -7.69 3.25
C GLU A 187 -14.10 -7.60 3.43
N VAL A 188 -14.59 -6.58 4.15
CA VAL A 188 -16.04 -6.29 4.24
C VAL A 188 -16.65 -6.07 2.86
N GLN A 189 -15.95 -5.34 1.97
CA GLN A 189 -16.40 -5.11 0.59
C GLN A 189 -16.39 -6.38 -0.26
N VAL A 190 -15.38 -7.25 -0.09
CA VAL A 190 -15.30 -8.56 -0.75
C VAL A 190 -16.44 -9.46 -0.27
N ALA A 191 -16.67 -9.58 1.04
CA ALA A 191 -17.76 -10.36 1.61
C ALA A 191 -19.13 -9.88 1.10
N LYS A 192 -19.35 -8.56 1.04
CA LYS A 192 -20.57 -7.97 0.46
C LYS A 192 -20.74 -8.35 -1.02
N ARG A 193 -19.67 -8.30 -1.81
CA ARG A 193 -19.70 -8.67 -3.24
C ARG A 193 -20.05 -10.14 -3.43
N GLU A 194 -19.57 -11.00 -2.54
CA GLU A 194 -19.77 -12.46 -2.59
C GLU A 194 -21.05 -12.93 -1.88
N GLY A 195 -21.76 -12.03 -1.20
CA GLY A 195 -23.00 -12.35 -0.49
C GLY A 195 -22.79 -13.05 0.85
N HIS A 196 -21.60 -12.92 1.45
CA HIS A 196 -21.26 -13.52 2.74
C HIS A 196 -21.46 -12.53 3.90
N LYS A 197 -21.82 -13.07 5.08
CA LYS A 197 -21.86 -12.30 6.33
C LYS A 197 -20.44 -12.18 6.92
N VAL A 198 -20.18 -11.09 7.63
CA VAL A 198 -18.97 -10.91 8.44
C VAL A 198 -19.23 -11.31 9.90
N PRO A 199 -18.21 -11.67 10.68
CA PRO A 199 -18.35 -12.02 12.09
C PRO A 199 -18.98 -10.90 12.93
N LEU A 200 -19.65 -11.27 14.03
CA LEU A 200 -20.13 -10.30 15.02
C LEU A 200 -18.94 -9.56 15.64
N GLY A 201 -19.07 -8.23 15.82
CA GLY A 201 -18.00 -7.38 16.34
C GLY A 201 -17.04 -6.82 15.28
N THR A 202 -17.38 -6.98 14.00
CA THR A 202 -16.71 -6.33 12.86
C THR A 202 -17.00 -4.83 12.79
#